data_AF-A0AAW4VGN8-F1
#
_entry.id   AF-A0AAW4VGN8-F1
#
_cell.length_a   1.000
_cell.length_b   1.000
_cell.length_c   1.000
_cell.angle_alpha   90.00
_cell.angle_beta   90.00
_cell.angle_gamma   90.00
#
_symmetry.space_group_name_H-M   'P 1'
#
loop_
_entity.id
_entity.type
_entity.pdbx_description
1 polymer ?
#
loop_
_entity_poly.entity_id
_entity_poly.type
_entity_poly.pdbx_seq_one_letter_code
_entity_poly.pdbx_strand_id
1 'polypeptide(L)'
;MYCRKCGAEIKETSKFCDNCGCEVVKVKQVSYAEKYNENKKKSKNQAQSNKEQERMMKHKDEKNPYIAASLFATVVAIVLAMFPWNLLGSGIGTSLPMRIAVVIFALLGDYHVTKAKQVNNLIFSKYGFRIKSNVVSMVNVLSVFVTIMGMFALFTY
;
A
#
# COMPACT_ATOMS: atom_id res chain seq x y z
N MET A 1 16.03 34.61 22.01
CA MET A 1 15.38 33.74 23.03
C MET A 1 16.35 33.50 24.18
N TYR A 2 15.92 33.17 25.40
CA TYR A 2 16.83 32.93 26.53
C TYR A 2 16.92 31.45 26.91
N CYS A 3 18.09 31.01 27.35
CA CYS A 3 18.29 29.66 27.85
C CYS A 3 17.45 29.38 29.11
N ARG A 4 16.61 28.34 29.10
CA ARG A 4 15.82 27.94 30.28
C ARG A 4 16.67 27.44 31.45
N LYS A 5 17.93 27.06 31.23
CA LYS A 5 18.82 26.51 32.26
C LYS A 5 19.79 27.53 32.84
N CYS A 6 20.37 28.41 32.01
CA CYS A 6 21.42 29.34 32.44
C CYS A 6 21.10 30.82 32.19
N GLY A 7 19.95 31.14 31.60
CA GLY A 7 19.53 32.54 31.37
C GLY A 7 20.27 33.28 30.26
N ALA A 8 21.29 32.69 29.63
CA ALA A 8 22.04 33.34 28.56
C ALA A 8 21.17 33.60 27.31
N GLU A 9 21.46 34.69 26.59
CA GLU A 9 20.80 35.01 25.33
C GLU A 9 21.23 34.03 24.24
N ILE A 10 20.27 33.50 23.49
CA ILE A 10 20.46 32.53 22.42
C ILE A 10 19.86 33.08 21.13
N LYS A 11 20.63 32.98 20.04
CA LYS A 11 20.17 33.32 18.69
C LYS A 11 19.07 32.35 18.24
N GLU A 12 18.10 32.86 17.48
CA GLU A 12 16.92 32.12 17.00
C GLU A 12 17.27 30.80 16.30
N THR A 13 18.43 30.68 15.65
CA THR A 13 18.84 29.51 14.85
C THR A 13 19.67 28.47 15.62
N SER A 14 20.08 28.76 16.85
CA SER A 14 21.00 27.91 17.63
C SER A 14 20.28 26.66 18.16
N LYS A 15 20.81 25.46 17.85
CA LYS A 15 20.28 24.18 18.35
C LYS A 15 20.66 23.91 19.80
N PHE A 16 21.76 24.48 20.27
CA PHE A 16 22.28 24.35 21.63
C PHE A 16 22.58 25.73 22.20
N CYS A 17 22.54 25.86 23.52
CA CYS A 17 22.98 27.06 24.21
C CYS A 17 24.51 27.10 24.26
N ASP A 18 25.11 28.16 23.72
CA ASP A 18 26.57 28.32 23.65
C ASP A 18 27.23 28.43 25.04
N ASN A 19 26.47 28.75 26.08
CA ASN A 19 26.98 28.92 27.44
C ASN A 19 26.85 27.67 28.34
N CYS A 20 25.82 26.84 28.17
CA CYS A 20 25.60 25.67 29.04
C CYS A 20 25.45 24.33 28.30
N GLY A 21 25.51 24.34 26.96
CA GLY A 21 25.40 23.15 26.13
C GLY A 21 24.00 22.53 26.06
N CYS A 22 22.97 23.13 26.69
CA CYS A 22 21.62 22.56 26.64
C CYS A 22 20.94 22.73 25.29
N GLU A 23 20.26 21.68 24.84
CA GLU A 23 19.47 21.69 23.61
C GLU A 23 18.30 22.66 23.72
N VAL A 24 18.16 23.53 22.73
CA VAL A 24 17.12 24.53 22.65
C VAL A 24 15.95 23.94 21.91
N VAL A 25 15.10 23.24 22.65
CA VAL A 25 13.88 22.63 22.09
C VAL A 25 12.90 23.73 21.74
N LYS A 26 12.81 24.07 20.45
CA LYS A 26 11.72 24.88 19.90
C LYS A 26 10.43 24.07 19.94
N VAL A 27 9.72 24.11 21.06
CA VAL A 27 8.39 23.53 21.15
C VAL A 27 7.47 24.38 20.26
N LYS A 28 7.01 23.81 19.15
CA LYS A 28 6.00 24.43 18.29
C LYS A 28 4.79 24.72 19.18
N GLN A 29 4.42 25.99 19.34
CA GLN A 29 3.24 26.40 20.09
C GLN A 29 2.00 25.95 19.30
N VAL A 30 1.56 24.72 19.54
CA VAL A 30 0.25 24.25 19.08
C VAL A 30 -0.78 24.81 20.04
N SER A 31 -1.83 25.44 19.49
CA SER A 31 -2.91 25.98 20.31
C SER A 31 -3.60 24.86 21.11
N TYR A 32 -4.10 25.18 22.31
CA TYR A 32 -4.90 24.23 23.09
C TYR A 32 -6.11 23.71 22.28
N ALA A 33 -6.69 24.55 21.42
CA ALA A 33 -7.76 24.18 20.51
C ALA A 33 -7.31 23.13 19.48
N GLU A 34 -6.13 23.27 18.86
CA GLU A 34 -5.59 22.26 17.93
C GLU A 34 -5.33 20.93 18.63
N LYS A 35 -4.70 20.94 19.80
CA LYS A 35 -4.44 19.71 20.56
C LYS A 35 -5.73 18.99 20.95
N TYR A 36 -6.76 19.74 21.36
CA TYR A 36 -8.09 19.19 21.65
C TYR A 36 -8.74 18.58 20.40
N ASN A 37 -8.70 19.29 19.27
CA ASN A 37 -9.28 18.83 18.00
C ASN A 37 -8.56 17.57 17.49
N GLU A 38 -7.23 17.50 17.60
CA GLU A 38 -6.45 16.34 17.19
C GLU A 38 -6.79 15.11 18.04
N ASN A 39 -6.86 15.27 19.36
CA ASN A 39 -7.25 14.19 20.27
C ASN A 39 -8.69 13.70 20.02
N LYS A 40 -9.62 14.63 19.78
CA LYS A 40 -11.01 14.31 19.41
C LYS A 40 -11.10 13.57 18.07
N LYS A 41 -10.25 13.91 17.09
CA LYS A 41 -10.16 13.19 15.81
C LYS A 41 -9.59 11.79 16.00
N LYS A 42 -8.52 11.65 16.79
CA LYS A 42 -7.92 10.34 17.12
C LYS A 42 -8.92 9.42 17.83
N SER A 43 -9.64 9.92 18.84
CA SER A 43 -10.63 9.11 19.56
C SER A 43 -11.80 8.68 18.66
N LYS A 44 -12.28 9.57 17.78
CA LYS A 44 -13.30 9.23 16.76
C LYS A 44 -12.81 8.16 15.78
N ASN A 45 -11.60 8.31 15.23
CA ASN A 45 -11.02 7.34 14.31
C ASN A 45 -10.81 5.97 14.98
N GLN A 46 -10.37 5.95 16.24
CA GLN A 46 -10.19 4.73 17.01
C GLN A 46 -11.53 4.04 17.27
N ALA A 47 -12.56 4.79 17.68
CA ALA A 47 -13.90 4.24 17.87
C ALA A 47 -14.49 3.68 16.56
N GLN A 48 -14.26 4.33 15.43
CA GLN A 48 -14.68 3.85 14.12
C GLN A 48 -13.94 2.56 13.71
N SER A 49 -12.62 2.51 13.92
CA SER A 49 -11.79 1.33 13.66
C SER A 49 -12.25 0.13 14.50
N ASN A 50 -12.49 0.33 15.80
CA ASN A 50 -12.96 -0.73 16.69
C ASN A 50 -14.31 -1.30 16.22
N LYS A 51 -15.26 -0.44 15.84
CA LYS A 51 -16.56 -0.86 15.26
C LYS A 51 -16.41 -1.60 13.93
N GLU A 52 -15.44 -1.25 13.09
CA GLU A 52 -15.15 -1.99 11.87
C GLU A 52 -14.57 -3.38 12.18
N GLN A 53 -13.65 -3.47 13.14
CA GLN A 53 -13.08 -4.73 13.61
C GLN A 53 -14.13 -5.66 14.22
N GLU A 54 -15.05 -5.13 15.03
CA GLU A 54 -16.18 -5.90 15.59
C GLU A 54 -17.08 -6.46 14.49
N ARG A 55 -17.41 -5.67 13.47
CA ARG A 55 -18.21 -6.11 12.30
C ARG A 55 -17.49 -7.17 11.48
N MET A 56 -16.17 -7.04 11.31
CA MET A 56 -15.34 -8.07 10.67
C MET A 56 -15.31 -9.37 11.48
N MET A 57 -15.19 -9.27 12.81
CA MET A 57 -15.19 -10.45 13.69
C MET A 57 -16.55 -11.18 13.64
N LYS A 58 -17.65 -10.43 13.56
CA LYS A 58 -19.01 -10.98 13.41
C LYS A 58 -19.23 -11.69 12.07
N HIS A 59 -18.51 -11.27 11.02
CA HIS A 59 -18.62 -11.81 9.65
C HIS A 59 -17.30 -12.43 9.18
N LYS A 60 -16.65 -13.23 10.03
CA LYS A 60 -15.33 -13.82 9.78
C LYS A 60 -15.29 -14.80 8.61
N ASP A 61 -16.42 -15.42 8.29
CA ASP A 61 -16.52 -16.41 7.23
C ASP A 61 -16.62 -15.79 5.83
N GLU A 62 -16.98 -14.50 5.75
CA GLU A 62 -17.04 -13.77 4.49
C GLU A 62 -15.62 -13.60 3.94
N LYS A 63 -15.35 -14.23 2.81
CA LYS A 63 -14.06 -14.17 2.14
C LYS A 63 -14.27 -13.78 0.69
N ASN A 64 -13.35 -12.98 0.17
CA ASN A 64 -13.33 -12.62 -1.24
C ASN A 64 -12.34 -13.53 -1.99
N PRO A 65 -12.80 -14.60 -2.68
CA PRO A 65 -11.93 -15.58 -3.32
C PRO A 65 -11.09 -14.97 -4.45
N TYR A 66 -11.57 -13.90 -5.09
CA TYR A 66 -10.86 -13.20 -6.15
C TYR A 66 -9.56 -12.53 -5.69
N ILE A 67 -9.41 -12.27 -4.39
CA ILE A 67 -8.14 -11.75 -3.83
C ILE A 67 -7.03 -12.81 -3.96
N ALA A 68 -7.35 -14.08 -3.66
CA ALA A 68 -6.39 -15.16 -3.81
C ALA A 68 -6.10 -15.46 -5.29
N ALA A 69 -7.15 -15.49 -6.12
CA ALA A 69 -7.01 -15.74 -7.56
C ALA A 69 -6.17 -14.65 -8.26
N SER A 70 -6.39 -13.38 -7.93
CA SER A 70 -5.60 -12.27 -8.49
C SER A 70 -4.14 -12.32 -8.09
N LEU A 71 -3.84 -12.61 -6.82
CA LEU A 71 -2.47 -12.78 -6.36
C LEU A 71 -1.77 -13.92 -7.10
N PHE A 72 -2.43 -15.07 -7.22
CA PHE A 72 -1.90 -16.23 -7.92
C PHE A 72 -1.60 -15.92 -9.40
N ALA A 73 -2.57 -15.38 -10.14
CA ALA A 73 -2.39 -15.04 -11.55
C ALA A 73 -1.24 -14.04 -11.78
N THR A 74 -1.15 -13.01 -10.93
CA THR A 74 -0.10 -12.00 -11.01
C THR A 74 1.28 -12.60 -10.74
N VAL A 75 1.40 -13.47 -9.73
CA VAL A 75 2.67 -14.15 -9.41
C VAL A 75 3.08 -15.08 -10.55
N VAL A 76 2.15 -15.84 -11.14
CA VAL A 76 2.44 -16.70 -12.28
C VAL A 76 2.95 -15.87 -13.46
N ALA A 77 2.29 -14.76 -13.80
CA ALA A 77 2.75 -13.87 -14.87
C ALA A 77 4.19 -13.37 -14.64
N ILE A 78 4.49 -12.94 -13.41
CA ILE A 78 5.83 -12.48 -13.01
C ILE A 78 6.87 -13.59 -13.13
N VAL A 79 6.57 -14.79 -12.64
CA VAL A 79 7.47 -15.95 -12.72
C VAL A 79 7.75 -16.28 -14.17
N LEU A 80 6.72 -16.39 -15.01
CA LEU A 80 6.89 -16.69 -16.44
C LEU A 80 7.73 -15.62 -17.16
N ALA A 81 7.61 -14.36 -16.77
CA ALA A 81 8.36 -13.25 -17.35
C ALA A 81 9.85 -13.22 -16.93
N MET A 82 10.16 -13.56 -15.67
CA MET A 82 11.54 -13.51 -15.14
C MET A 82 12.30 -14.83 -15.27
N PHE A 83 11.60 -15.94 -15.55
CA PHE A 83 12.22 -17.26 -15.58
C PHE A 83 13.28 -17.37 -16.70
N PRO A 84 14.48 -17.91 -16.42
CA PRO A 84 15.56 -18.01 -17.40
C PRO A 84 15.32 -19.17 -18.38
N TRP A 85 14.43 -18.94 -19.36
CA TRP A 85 14.02 -19.93 -20.36
C TRP A 85 15.16 -20.52 -21.20
N ASN A 86 16.29 -19.81 -21.31
CA ASN A 86 17.49 -20.32 -21.99
C ASN A 86 18.06 -21.60 -21.35
N LEU A 87 17.71 -21.92 -20.10
CA LEU A 87 18.10 -23.18 -19.46
C LEU A 87 17.36 -24.40 -20.04
N LEU A 88 16.14 -24.23 -20.54
CA LEU A 88 15.36 -25.32 -21.15
C LEU A 88 15.61 -25.44 -22.66
N GLY A 89 15.99 -24.36 -23.32
CA GLY A 89 16.27 -24.35 -24.75
C GLY A 89 16.44 -22.94 -25.28
N SER A 90 17.26 -22.82 -26.34
CA SER A 90 17.51 -21.54 -26.99
C SER A 90 16.23 -20.98 -27.62
N GLY A 91 15.87 -19.74 -27.28
CA GLY A 91 14.78 -19.01 -27.94
C GLY A 91 13.36 -19.30 -27.42
N ILE A 92 13.17 -20.19 -26.45
CA ILE A 92 11.83 -20.50 -25.89
C ILE A 92 11.21 -19.26 -25.25
N GLY A 93 11.98 -18.55 -24.41
CA GLY A 93 11.49 -17.36 -23.69
C GLY A 93 11.20 -16.17 -24.59
N THR A 94 11.90 -16.08 -25.73
CA THR A 94 11.71 -15.01 -26.72
C THR A 94 10.65 -15.34 -27.75
N SER A 95 10.11 -16.56 -27.74
CA SER A 95 9.10 -17.00 -28.71
C SER A 95 7.79 -16.23 -28.56
N LEU A 96 7.14 -15.98 -29.69
CA LEU A 96 5.84 -15.28 -29.74
C LEU A 96 4.75 -15.96 -28.89
N PRO A 97 4.60 -17.31 -28.88
CA PRO A 97 3.63 -17.97 -28.01
C PRO A 97 3.87 -17.74 -26.52
N MET A 98 5.13 -17.71 -26.10
CA MET A 98 5.49 -17.47 -24.71
C MET A 98 5.15 -16.05 -24.26
N ARG A 99 5.42 -15.05 -25.11
CA ARG A 99 5.04 -13.66 -24.86
C ARG A 99 3.51 -13.50 -24.75
N ILE A 100 2.76 -14.15 -25.63
CA ILE A 100 1.30 -14.18 -25.57
C ILE A 100 0.84 -14.81 -24.25
N ALA A 101 1.44 -15.92 -23.82
CA ALA A 101 1.09 -16.56 -22.55
C ALA A 101 1.28 -15.61 -21.35
N VAL A 102 2.40 -14.88 -21.29
CA VAL A 102 2.65 -13.87 -20.24
C VAL A 102 1.56 -12.80 -20.22
N VAL A 103 1.19 -12.26 -21.39
CA VAL A 103 0.13 -11.24 -21.49
C VAL A 103 -1.24 -11.80 -21.07
N ILE A 104 -1.57 -13.05 -21.43
CA ILE A 104 -2.83 -13.68 -21.02
C ILE A 104 -2.91 -13.77 -19.48
N PHE A 105 -1.84 -14.24 -18.82
CA PHE A 105 -1.82 -14.31 -17.36
C PHE A 105 -1.86 -12.93 -16.69
N ALA A 106 -1.22 -11.93 -17.28
CA ALA A 106 -1.27 -10.55 -16.81
C ALA A 106 -2.70 -9.99 -16.85
N LEU A 107 -3.40 -10.18 -17.98
CA LEU A 107 -4.81 -9.77 -18.15
C LEU A 107 -5.77 -10.56 -17.24
N LEU A 108 -5.52 -11.85 -17.00
CA LEU A 108 -6.26 -12.63 -16.01
C LEU A 108 -6.06 -12.08 -14.58
N GLY A 109 -4.84 -11.64 -14.26
CA GLY A 109 -4.54 -10.90 -13.04
C GLY A 109 -5.41 -9.65 -12.92
N ASP A 110 -5.40 -8.79 -13.93
CA ASP A 110 -6.20 -7.55 -13.98
C ASP A 110 -7.71 -7.81 -13.85
N TYR A 111 -8.21 -8.86 -14.52
CA TYR A 111 -9.60 -9.30 -14.41
C TYR A 111 -9.97 -9.66 -12.97
N HIS A 112 -9.17 -10.52 -12.32
CA HIS A 112 -9.44 -10.95 -10.95
C HIS A 112 -9.27 -9.82 -9.95
N VAL A 113 -8.33 -8.90 -10.15
CA VAL A 113 -8.19 -7.68 -9.32
C VAL A 113 -9.45 -6.83 -9.42
N THR A 114 -9.96 -6.64 -10.63
CA THR A 114 -11.18 -5.85 -10.87
C THR A 114 -12.39 -6.50 -10.19
N LYS A 115 -12.55 -7.82 -10.33
CA LYS A 115 -13.59 -8.59 -9.62
C LYS A 115 -13.42 -8.51 -8.09
N ALA A 116 -12.20 -8.60 -7.59
CA ALA A 116 -11.93 -8.47 -6.15
C ALA A 116 -12.36 -7.10 -5.62
N LYS A 117 -12.09 -6.01 -6.35
CA LYS A 117 -12.56 -4.66 -6.02
C LYS A 117 -14.08 -4.56 -6.03
N GLN A 118 -14.74 -5.10 -7.05
CA GLN A 118 -16.20 -5.12 -7.14
C GLN A 118 -16.84 -5.84 -5.95
N VAL A 119 -16.35 -7.04 -5.61
CA VAL A 119 -16.85 -7.81 -4.46
C VAL A 119 -16.58 -7.08 -3.14
N ASN A 120 -15.42 -6.45 -2.97
CA ASN A 120 -15.15 -5.64 -1.78
C ASN A 120 -16.09 -4.44 -1.63
N ASN A 121 -16.48 -3.80 -2.74
CA ASN A 121 -17.47 -2.72 -2.70
C ASN A 121 -18.86 -3.24 -2.31
N LEU A 122 -19.25 -4.43 -2.79
CA LEU A 122 -20.50 -5.08 -2.37
C LEU A 122 -20.51 -5.43 -0.87
N ILE A 123 -19.42 -6.02 -0.38
CA ILE A 123 -19.25 -6.35 1.06
C ILE A 123 -19.28 -5.07 1.90
N PHE A 124 -18.62 -4.01 1.44
CA PHE A 124 -18.68 -2.71 2.10
C PHE A 124 -20.09 -2.12 2.09
N SER A 125 -20.85 -2.24 1.00
CA SER A 125 -22.23 -1.78 0.96
C SER A 125 -23.15 -2.58 1.90
N LYS A 126 -22.87 -3.87 2.11
CA LYS A 126 -23.70 -4.78 2.92
C LYS A 126 -23.36 -4.76 4.41
N TYR A 127 -22.07 -4.70 4.74
CA TYR A 127 -21.57 -4.84 6.11
C TYR A 127 -20.72 -3.66 6.59
N GLY A 128 -20.32 -2.76 5.68
CA GLY A 128 -19.59 -1.53 5.99
C GLY A 128 -18.13 -1.71 6.41
N PHE A 129 -17.50 -2.82 6.01
CA PHE A 129 -16.05 -3.06 6.13
C PHE A 129 -15.46 -3.53 4.79
N ARG A 130 -14.15 -3.39 4.60
CA ARG A 130 -13.45 -3.90 3.39
C ARG A 130 -12.47 -5.01 3.74
N ILE A 131 -12.50 -6.12 2.99
CA ILE A 131 -11.59 -7.24 3.21
C ILE A 131 -10.24 -6.95 2.55
N LYS A 132 -9.16 -6.92 3.33
CA LYS A 132 -7.76 -6.81 2.87
C LYS A 132 -7.56 -5.74 1.79
N SER A 133 -8.11 -4.53 1.98
CA SER A 133 -8.05 -3.43 1.00
C SER A 133 -6.62 -3.10 0.54
N ASN A 134 -5.66 -3.10 1.46
CA ASN A 134 -4.24 -2.85 1.16
C ASN A 134 -3.66 -3.90 0.19
N VAL A 135 -4.02 -5.16 0.37
CA VAL A 135 -3.55 -6.26 -0.51
C VAL A 135 -4.14 -6.08 -1.91
N VAL A 136 -5.45 -5.81 -2.02
CA VAL A 136 -6.09 -5.58 -3.32
C VAL A 136 -5.48 -4.39 -4.05
N SER A 137 -5.16 -3.30 -3.33
CA SER A 137 -4.49 -2.14 -3.90
C SER A 137 -3.09 -2.45 -4.38
N MET A 138 -2.30 -3.17 -3.58
CA MET A 138 -0.94 -3.59 -3.93
C MET A 138 -0.93 -4.50 -5.17
N VAL A 139 -1.79 -5.53 -5.19
CA VAL A 139 -1.88 -6.47 -6.32
C VAL A 139 -2.33 -5.76 -7.59
N ASN A 140 -3.21 -4.74 -7.50
CA ASN A 140 -3.57 -3.93 -8.66
C ASN A 140 -2.41 -3.14 -9.25
N VAL A 141 -1.54 -2.57 -8.41
CA VAL A 141 -0.36 -1.85 -8.92
C VAL A 141 0.59 -2.83 -9.62
N LEU A 142 0.80 -4.01 -9.02
CA LEU A 142 1.64 -5.04 -9.59
C LEU A 142 1.07 -5.60 -10.90
N SER A 143 -0.23 -5.91 -10.96
CA SER A 143 -0.83 -6.49 -12.17
C SER A 143 -0.75 -5.52 -13.34
N VAL A 144 -1.09 -4.24 -13.13
CA VAL A 144 -0.98 -3.21 -14.16
C VAL A 144 0.46 -3.05 -14.65
N PHE A 145 1.44 -3.06 -13.74
CA PHE A 145 2.85 -2.99 -14.10
C PHE A 145 3.28 -4.18 -14.98
N VAL A 146 2.88 -5.40 -14.60
CA VAL A 146 3.19 -6.61 -15.38
C VAL A 146 2.50 -6.59 -16.74
N THR A 147 1.26 -6.12 -16.83
CA THR A 147 0.55 -5.98 -18.10
C THR A 147 1.24 -4.98 -19.02
N ILE A 148 1.71 -3.84 -18.50
CA ILE A 148 2.46 -2.85 -19.29
C ILE A 148 3.77 -3.47 -19.81
N MET A 149 4.53 -4.15 -18.95
CA MET A 149 5.77 -4.82 -19.35
C MET A 149 5.53 -5.93 -20.39
N GLY A 150 4.49 -6.75 -20.18
CA GLY A 150 4.11 -7.82 -21.10
C GLY A 150 3.69 -7.28 -22.47
N MET A 151 2.89 -6.22 -22.49
CA MET A 151 2.50 -5.54 -23.74
C MET A 151 3.72 -4.95 -24.45
N PHE A 152 4.61 -4.25 -23.72
CA PHE A 152 5.84 -3.73 -24.30
C PHE A 152 6.66 -4.85 -24.95
N ALA A 153 6.92 -5.94 -24.20
CA ALA A 153 7.67 -7.09 -24.69
C ALA A 153 7.02 -7.78 -25.91
N LEU A 154 5.69 -7.73 -26.04
CA LEU A 154 4.98 -8.26 -27.20
C LEU A 154 5.25 -7.46 -28.48
N PHE A 155 5.37 -6.13 -28.37
CA PHE A 155 5.48 -5.23 -29.53
C PHE A 155 6.92 -4.78 -29.86
N THR A 156 7.88 -4.88 -28.93
CA THR A 156 9.23 -4.30 -29.13
C THR A 156 10.30 -5.27 -29.63
N TYR A 157 9.95 -6.40 -30.25
CA TYR A 157 10.90 -7.38 -30.80
C TYR A 157 10.31 -8.18 -31.95
#